data_AF-A0A077WFQ8-F1
#
_entry.id   AF-A0A077WFQ8-F1
#
_cell.length_a   1.000
_cell.length_b   1.000
_cell.length_c   1.000
_cell.angle_alpha   90.00
_cell.angle_beta   90.00
_cell.angle_gamma   90.00
#
_symmetry.space_group_name_H-M   'P 1'
#
loop_
_entity.id
_entity.type
_entity.pdbx_description
1 polymer ?
#
loop_
_entity_poly.entity_id
_entity_poly.type
_entity_poly.pdbx_seq_one_letter_code
_entity_poly.pdbx_strand_id
1 'polypeptide(L)'
;MLTLIPFVPANNDTIPADLYQVARDAWCSQLTALLDDTSDNDFLHAIQENTSLHDFVLAVLNAQMDGHSVDREVSKRVFFIFYRAGQLKAKGGPLLTIDRLSSFAVSYQESNPDQVRTIFTAFLQADPRLEEAVRSSFAALLSCLSTLQSTDINKDHDQRIYVIVRLLEALTSACIDTAPHEGIIDALFRCYPALRRKDDSGPTLYLIKRALVNILNYVVDCLYFDPIRYAKDSNVIDEFSRQLLGWIEKSNLDTTYRAFIDGPLVMDWQVECSVSNTLGDINREYFNGYPFSYAFM
;
A
#
# COMPACT_ATOMS: atom_id res chain seq x y z
N MET A 1 -19.27 -26.45 -10.28
CA MET A 1 -18.86 -25.06 -10.55
C MET A 1 -19.63 -24.18 -9.56
N LEU A 2 -18.95 -23.44 -8.69
CA LEU A 2 -19.60 -22.58 -7.69
C LEU A 2 -20.20 -21.35 -8.40
N THR A 3 -21.48 -21.05 -8.19
CA THR A 3 -22.15 -19.87 -8.76
C THR A 3 -22.54 -18.94 -7.62
N LEU A 4 -21.92 -17.76 -7.58
CA LEU A 4 -22.21 -16.73 -6.60
C LEU A 4 -23.27 -15.77 -7.12
N ILE A 5 -24.12 -15.31 -6.22
CA ILE A 5 -24.99 -14.16 -6.48
C ILE A 5 -24.07 -12.94 -6.67
N PRO A 6 -24.26 -12.11 -7.72
CA PRO A 6 -23.44 -10.92 -7.94
C PRO A 6 -23.40 -10.01 -6.70
N PHE A 7 -22.23 -9.48 -6.38
CA PHE A 7 -22.08 -8.58 -5.24
C PHE A 7 -22.76 -7.23 -5.53
N VAL A 8 -23.41 -6.68 -4.51
CA VAL A 8 -23.95 -5.31 -4.50
C VAL A 8 -23.59 -4.66 -3.16
N PRO A 9 -23.16 -3.39 -3.10
CA PRO A 9 -22.87 -2.71 -1.84
C PRO A 9 -24.13 -2.44 -0.99
N ALA A 10 -23.97 -2.37 0.33
CA ALA A 10 -25.08 -2.26 1.30
C ALA A 10 -25.90 -0.96 1.16
N ASN A 11 -25.28 0.11 0.69
CA ASN A 11 -25.89 1.43 0.61
C ASN A 11 -26.59 1.68 -0.74
N ASN A 12 -26.99 0.64 -1.45
CA ASN A 12 -27.69 0.79 -2.71
C ASN A 12 -29.19 0.95 -2.44
N ASP A 13 -29.73 2.17 -2.65
CA ASP A 13 -31.14 2.52 -2.44
C ASP A 13 -32.13 1.64 -3.24
N THR A 14 -31.62 0.84 -4.17
CA THR A 14 -32.40 -0.07 -5.02
C THR A 14 -32.69 -1.43 -4.41
N ILE A 15 -31.97 -1.86 -3.36
CA ILE A 15 -32.13 -3.20 -2.76
C ILE A 15 -32.70 -3.10 -1.34
N PRO A 16 -33.89 -3.67 -1.09
CA PRO A 16 -34.45 -3.82 0.25
C PRO A 16 -33.48 -4.52 1.22
N ALA A 17 -33.44 -4.05 2.47
CA ALA A 17 -32.49 -4.53 3.48
C ALA A 17 -32.61 -6.03 3.81
N ASP A 18 -33.82 -6.58 3.73
CA ASP A 18 -34.12 -8.01 3.89
C ASP A 18 -33.51 -8.84 2.75
N LEU A 19 -33.64 -8.38 1.50
CA LEU A 19 -33.01 -9.04 0.35
C LEU A 19 -31.49 -8.94 0.40
N TYR A 20 -30.95 -7.80 0.85
CA TYR A 20 -29.51 -7.67 1.07
C TYR A 20 -29.00 -8.67 2.11
N GLN A 21 -29.73 -8.83 3.21
CA GLN A 21 -29.36 -9.78 4.27
C GLN A 21 -29.37 -11.23 3.77
N VAL A 22 -30.36 -11.61 2.96
CA VAL A 22 -30.40 -12.94 2.32
C VAL A 22 -29.19 -13.14 1.39
N ALA A 23 -28.86 -12.15 0.56
CA ALA A 23 -27.70 -12.22 -0.33
C ALA A 23 -26.39 -12.31 0.47
N ARG A 24 -26.25 -11.52 1.53
CA ARG A 24 -25.12 -11.55 2.46
C ARG A 24 -24.91 -12.92 3.08
N ASP A 25 -25.97 -13.53 3.59
CA ASP A 25 -25.89 -14.85 4.24
C ASP A 25 -25.53 -15.93 3.21
N ALA A 26 -26.06 -15.84 1.99
CA ALA A 26 -25.68 -16.71 0.88
C ALA A 26 -24.20 -16.55 0.51
N TRP A 27 -23.70 -15.33 0.34
CA TRP A 27 -22.29 -15.07 0.07
C TRP A 27 -21.39 -15.64 1.17
N CYS A 28 -21.72 -15.37 2.44
CA CYS A 28 -20.94 -15.86 3.56
C CYS A 28 -20.91 -17.39 3.61
N SER A 29 -22.05 -18.05 3.39
CA SER A 29 -22.12 -19.52 3.36
C SER A 29 -21.33 -20.11 2.20
N GLN A 30 -21.45 -19.54 0.99
CA GLN A 30 -20.76 -20.03 -0.20
C GLN A 30 -19.24 -19.85 -0.10
N LEU A 31 -18.79 -18.70 0.37
CA LEU A 31 -17.39 -18.41 0.58
C LEU A 31 -16.79 -19.24 1.73
N THR A 32 -17.55 -19.50 2.80
CA THR A 32 -17.14 -20.43 3.86
C THR A 32 -16.98 -21.85 3.32
N ALA A 33 -17.93 -22.36 2.54
CA ALA A 33 -17.80 -23.69 1.92
C ALA A 33 -16.59 -23.77 0.96
N LEU A 34 -16.30 -22.69 0.22
CA LEU A 34 -15.10 -22.61 -0.61
C LEU A 34 -13.81 -22.66 0.23
N LEU A 35 -13.78 -21.97 1.37
CA LEU A 35 -12.60 -21.84 2.22
C LEU A 35 -12.35 -23.06 3.12
N ASP A 36 -13.41 -23.68 3.64
CA ASP A 36 -13.30 -24.69 4.70
C ASP A 36 -13.61 -26.10 4.20
N ASP A 37 -14.60 -26.26 3.31
CA ASP A 37 -15.12 -27.58 2.91
C ASP A 37 -14.55 -28.08 1.58
N THR A 38 -13.80 -27.24 0.85
CA THR A 38 -13.25 -27.56 -0.46
C THR A 38 -11.80 -28.03 -0.35
N SER A 39 -11.46 -29.13 -1.04
CA SER A 39 -10.08 -29.65 -1.07
C SER A 39 -9.11 -28.63 -1.68
N ASP A 40 -7.81 -28.70 -1.37
CA ASP A 40 -6.83 -27.74 -1.90
C ASP A 40 -6.79 -27.72 -3.44
N ASN A 41 -6.90 -28.90 -4.09
CA ASN A 41 -6.92 -28.98 -5.54
C ASN A 41 -8.18 -28.33 -6.14
N ASP A 42 -9.34 -28.59 -5.54
CA ASP A 42 -10.60 -28.01 -6.00
C ASP A 42 -10.66 -26.50 -5.75
N PHE A 43 -10.06 -26.04 -4.64
CA PHE A 43 -9.91 -24.62 -4.34
C PHE A 43 -9.01 -23.93 -5.38
N LEU A 44 -7.85 -24.51 -5.68
CA LEU A 44 -6.93 -24.00 -6.70
C LEU A 44 -7.59 -23.95 -8.09
N HIS A 45 -8.34 -25.00 -8.45
CA HIS A 45 -9.12 -25.02 -9.69
C HIS A 45 -10.19 -23.93 -9.70
N ALA A 46 -10.89 -23.70 -8.58
CA ALA A 46 -11.90 -22.65 -8.47
C ALA A 46 -11.30 -21.25 -8.64
N ILE A 47 -10.18 -20.93 -7.98
CA ILE A 47 -9.54 -19.62 -8.15
C ILE A 47 -8.94 -19.40 -9.54
N GLN A 48 -8.65 -20.46 -10.30
CA GLN A 48 -8.12 -20.36 -11.66
C GLN A 48 -9.20 -20.26 -12.73
N GLU A 49 -10.32 -20.99 -12.58
CA GLU A 49 -11.29 -21.17 -13.67
C GLU A 49 -12.68 -20.61 -13.39
N ASN A 50 -13.02 -20.29 -12.13
CA ASN A 50 -14.37 -19.88 -11.79
C ASN A 50 -14.62 -18.38 -12.00
N THR A 51 -15.17 -18.04 -13.16
CA THR A 51 -15.52 -16.66 -13.53
C THR A 51 -16.48 -15.99 -12.54
N SER A 52 -17.47 -16.72 -12.02
CA SER A 52 -18.42 -16.17 -11.05
C SER A 52 -17.74 -15.76 -9.74
N LEU A 53 -16.74 -16.52 -9.30
CA LEU A 53 -15.90 -16.15 -8.15
C LEU A 53 -15.04 -14.93 -8.48
N HIS A 54 -14.45 -14.88 -9.67
CA HIS A 54 -13.59 -13.77 -10.09
C HIS A 54 -14.34 -12.46 -10.15
N ASP A 55 -15.52 -12.46 -10.76
CA ASP A 55 -16.39 -11.29 -10.89
C ASP A 55 -16.88 -10.82 -9.51
N PHE A 56 -17.24 -11.76 -8.64
CA PHE A 56 -17.65 -11.45 -7.27
C PHE A 56 -16.52 -10.78 -6.48
N VAL A 57 -15.32 -11.39 -6.45
CA VAL A 57 -14.16 -10.84 -5.73
C VAL A 57 -13.80 -9.46 -6.26
N LEU A 58 -13.79 -9.29 -7.59
CA LEU A 58 -13.52 -8.00 -8.22
C LEU A 58 -14.54 -6.95 -7.82
N ALA A 59 -15.84 -7.28 -7.84
CA ALA A 59 -16.89 -6.35 -7.44
C ALA A 59 -16.74 -5.92 -5.97
N VAL A 60 -16.35 -6.83 -5.08
CA VAL A 60 -16.05 -6.50 -3.67
C VAL A 60 -14.86 -5.55 -3.57
N LEU A 61 -13.73 -5.88 -4.21
CA LEU A 61 -12.52 -5.05 -4.15
C LEU A 61 -12.76 -3.65 -4.73
N ASN A 62 -13.45 -3.55 -5.87
CA ASN A 62 -13.80 -2.27 -6.47
C ASN A 62 -14.70 -1.43 -5.55
N ALA A 63 -15.72 -2.06 -4.94
CA ALA A 63 -16.58 -1.36 -3.99
C ALA A 63 -15.79 -0.78 -2.81
N GLN A 64 -14.80 -1.53 -2.28
CA GLN A 64 -13.92 -1.02 -1.21
C GLN A 64 -13.02 0.14 -1.69
N MET A 65 -12.45 0.03 -2.89
CA MET A 65 -11.62 1.10 -3.46
C MET A 65 -12.40 2.40 -3.67
N ASP A 66 -13.65 2.28 -4.12
CA ASP A 66 -14.59 3.38 -4.36
C ASP A 66 -15.20 3.95 -3.07
N GLY A 67 -14.87 3.37 -1.90
CA GLY A 67 -15.34 3.84 -0.59
C GLY A 67 -16.77 3.42 -0.25
N HIS A 68 -17.35 2.46 -0.98
CA HIS A 68 -18.65 1.89 -0.62
C HIS A 68 -18.53 1.00 0.62
N SER A 69 -19.60 0.95 1.41
CA SER A 69 -19.68 0.03 2.55
C SER A 69 -19.80 -1.40 2.05
N VAL A 70 -18.81 -2.22 2.43
CA VAL A 70 -18.81 -3.66 2.24
C VAL A 70 -18.98 -4.33 3.59
N ASP A 71 -19.85 -5.32 3.67
CA ASP A 71 -20.03 -6.11 4.89
C ASP A 71 -18.71 -6.73 5.36
N ARG A 72 -18.44 -6.61 6.66
CA ARG A 72 -17.19 -7.04 7.29
C ARG A 72 -16.93 -8.53 7.08
N GLU A 73 -17.96 -9.37 7.17
CA GLU A 73 -17.81 -10.82 7.06
C GLU A 73 -17.58 -11.27 5.62
N VAL A 74 -18.14 -10.56 4.64
CA VAL A 74 -17.84 -10.76 3.21
C VAL A 74 -16.40 -10.33 2.91
N SER A 75 -16.00 -9.13 3.32
CA SER A 75 -14.64 -8.62 3.12
C SER A 75 -13.58 -9.54 3.73
N LYS A 76 -13.82 -10.01 4.96
CA LYS A 76 -12.93 -10.98 5.65
C LYS A 76 -12.75 -12.28 4.86
N ARG A 77 -13.81 -12.80 4.24
CA ARG A 77 -13.72 -14.04 3.43
C ARG A 77 -13.01 -13.81 2.11
N VAL A 78 -13.21 -12.65 1.46
CA VAL A 78 -12.42 -12.27 0.28
C VAL A 78 -10.94 -12.20 0.63
N PHE A 79 -10.59 -11.60 1.77
CA PHE A 79 -9.20 -11.62 2.26
C PHE A 79 -8.66 -13.04 2.44
N PHE A 80 -9.45 -13.94 3.05
CA PHE A 80 -9.02 -15.32 3.26
C PHE A 80 -8.86 -16.15 1.98
N ILE A 81 -9.55 -15.80 0.88
CA ILE A 81 -9.29 -16.41 -0.43
C ILE A 81 -7.84 -16.14 -0.85
N PHE A 82 -7.40 -14.88 -0.79
CA PHE A 82 -6.01 -14.53 -1.12
C PHE A 82 -5.02 -15.12 -0.12
N TYR A 83 -5.36 -15.14 1.17
CA TYR A 83 -4.53 -15.78 2.19
C TYR A 83 -4.33 -17.28 1.91
N ARG A 84 -5.41 -18.05 1.71
CA ARG A 84 -5.33 -19.48 1.41
C ARG A 84 -4.60 -19.73 0.08
N ALA A 85 -4.86 -18.92 -0.94
CA ALA A 85 -4.14 -19.01 -2.21
C ALA A 85 -2.62 -18.78 -2.03
N GLY A 86 -2.22 -17.82 -1.19
CA GLY A 86 -0.82 -17.56 -0.83
C GLY A 86 -0.18 -18.75 -0.10
N GLN A 87 -0.88 -19.33 0.89
CA GLN A 87 -0.41 -20.53 1.61
C GLN A 87 -0.18 -21.73 0.67
N LEU A 88 -1.09 -21.91 -0.30
CA LEU A 88 -1.01 -22.96 -1.31
C LEU A 88 -0.04 -22.61 -2.47
N LYS A 89 0.59 -21.43 -2.44
CA LYS A 89 1.50 -20.94 -3.49
C LYS A 89 0.86 -21.02 -4.88
N ALA A 90 -0.41 -20.62 -4.95
CA ALA A 90 -1.17 -20.60 -6.17
C ALA A 90 -0.46 -19.81 -7.27
N LYS A 91 -0.58 -20.27 -8.52
CA LYS A 91 0.10 -19.67 -9.67
C LYS A 91 -0.91 -19.31 -10.74
N GLY A 92 -0.78 -18.10 -11.27
CA GLY A 92 -1.59 -17.59 -12.37
C GLY A 92 -3.10 -17.61 -12.12
N GLY A 93 -3.84 -17.32 -13.19
CA GLY A 93 -5.29 -17.22 -13.16
C GLY A 93 -5.80 -15.78 -12.99
N PRO A 94 -7.10 -15.54 -13.26
CA PRO A 94 -7.65 -14.19 -13.35
C PRO A 94 -7.61 -13.39 -12.04
N LEU A 95 -7.54 -14.06 -10.88
CA LEU A 95 -7.42 -13.42 -9.56
C LEU A 95 -5.98 -13.03 -9.19
N LEU A 96 -4.98 -13.67 -9.80
CA LEU A 96 -3.56 -13.50 -9.45
C LEU A 96 -2.82 -12.63 -10.47
N THR A 97 -3.53 -11.71 -11.13
CA THR A 97 -2.92 -10.68 -11.97
C THR A 97 -2.48 -9.48 -11.13
N ILE A 98 -1.51 -8.71 -11.63
CA ILE A 98 -1.03 -7.52 -10.94
C ILE A 98 -2.16 -6.52 -10.65
N ASP A 99 -3.10 -6.35 -11.55
CA ASP A 99 -4.23 -5.43 -11.37
C ASP A 99 -5.10 -5.85 -10.17
N ARG A 100 -5.41 -7.15 -10.05
CA ARG A 100 -6.24 -7.68 -8.96
C ARG A 100 -5.51 -7.66 -7.64
N LEU A 101 -4.23 -8.02 -7.64
CA LEU A 101 -3.38 -7.96 -6.45
C LEU A 101 -3.19 -6.52 -5.98
N SER A 102 -3.09 -5.55 -6.90
CA SER A 102 -3.05 -4.12 -6.55
C SER A 102 -4.35 -3.67 -5.88
N SER A 103 -5.52 -4.06 -6.43
CA SER A 103 -6.81 -3.79 -5.79
C SER A 103 -6.94 -4.44 -4.41
N PHE A 104 -6.44 -5.67 -4.26
CA PHE A 104 -6.36 -6.35 -2.97
C PHE A 104 -5.47 -5.59 -1.98
N ALA A 105 -4.27 -5.21 -2.38
CA ALA A 105 -3.36 -4.44 -1.53
C ALA A 105 -4.01 -3.12 -1.10
N VAL A 106 -4.57 -2.34 -2.03
CA VAL A 106 -5.26 -1.06 -1.71
C VAL A 106 -6.41 -1.25 -0.70
N SER A 107 -7.11 -2.38 -0.77
CA SER A 107 -8.27 -2.66 0.09
C SER A 107 -7.89 -3.12 1.50
N TYR A 108 -6.74 -3.80 1.66
CA TYR A 108 -6.38 -4.48 2.91
C TYR A 108 -5.08 -4.00 3.57
N GLN A 109 -4.19 -3.29 2.86
CA GLN A 109 -2.87 -2.95 3.38
C GLN A 109 -2.91 -2.08 4.64
N GLU A 110 -3.88 -1.15 4.76
CA GLU A 110 -3.99 -0.29 5.94
C GLU A 110 -4.42 -1.07 7.19
N SER A 111 -5.19 -2.15 7.02
CA SER A 111 -5.75 -2.92 8.13
C SER A 111 -4.95 -4.19 8.46
N ASN A 112 -4.23 -4.76 7.49
CA ASN A 112 -3.50 -6.02 7.61
C ASN A 112 -2.16 -5.99 6.85
N PRO A 113 -1.26 -5.02 7.09
CA PRO A 113 -0.06 -4.82 6.28
C PRO A 113 0.85 -6.06 6.23
N ASP A 114 1.12 -6.67 7.39
CA ASP A 114 2.05 -7.82 7.49
C ASP A 114 1.52 -9.06 6.75
N GLN A 115 0.22 -9.32 6.84
CA GLN A 115 -0.39 -10.46 6.16
C GLN A 115 -0.49 -10.21 4.65
N VAL A 116 -0.80 -8.98 4.22
CA VAL A 116 -0.76 -8.62 2.79
C VAL A 116 0.65 -8.84 2.25
N ARG A 117 1.69 -8.38 2.97
CA ARG A 117 3.08 -8.60 2.60
C ARG A 117 3.42 -10.09 2.48
N THR A 118 3.05 -10.88 3.48
CA THR A 118 3.27 -12.34 3.48
C THR A 118 2.62 -13.01 2.26
N ILE A 119 1.40 -12.61 1.91
CA ILE A 119 0.66 -13.12 0.75
C ILE A 119 1.39 -12.77 -0.55
N PHE A 120 1.80 -11.51 -0.70
CA PHE A 120 2.55 -11.05 -1.88
C PHE A 120 3.88 -11.79 -2.02
N THR A 121 4.67 -11.90 -0.95
CA THR A 121 5.92 -12.66 -0.95
C THR A 121 5.69 -14.10 -1.43
N ALA A 122 4.64 -14.76 -0.95
CA ALA A 122 4.32 -16.13 -1.37
C ALA A 122 4.00 -16.23 -2.87
N PHE A 123 3.23 -15.27 -3.42
CA PHE A 123 2.92 -15.25 -4.84
C PHE A 123 4.13 -14.93 -5.72
N LEU A 124 4.94 -13.94 -5.34
CA LEU A 124 6.12 -13.53 -6.11
C LEU A 124 7.17 -14.64 -6.15
N GLN A 125 7.38 -15.34 -5.02
CA GLN A 125 8.25 -16.53 -4.98
C GLN A 125 7.71 -17.70 -5.81
N ALA A 126 6.39 -17.81 -5.95
CA ALA A 126 5.75 -18.89 -6.69
C ALA A 126 5.74 -18.65 -8.21
N ASP A 127 5.66 -17.41 -8.67
CA ASP A 127 5.54 -17.01 -10.07
C ASP A 127 6.46 -15.83 -10.46
N PRO A 128 7.63 -16.09 -11.09
CA PRO A 128 8.54 -15.03 -11.55
C PRO A 128 7.94 -14.06 -12.57
N ARG A 129 6.87 -14.46 -13.29
CA ARG A 129 6.21 -13.56 -14.25
C ARG A 129 5.45 -12.46 -13.51
N LEU A 130 4.90 -12.79 -12.34
CA LEU A 130 4.23 -11.83 -11.48
C LEU A 130 5.24 -10.85 -10.87
N GLU A 131 6.43 -11.32 -10.49
CA GLU A 131 7.51 -10.46 -10.02
C GLU A 131 7.89 -9.40 -11.07
N GLU A 132 8.07 -9.81 -12.33
CA GLU A 132 8.38 -8.87 -13.41
C GLU A 132 7.21 -7.92 -13.72
N ALA A 133 5.97 -8.39 -13.60
CA ALA A 133 4.79 -7.55 -13.73
C ALA A 133 4.71 -6.49 -12.61
N VAL A 134 4.99 -6.87 -11.36
CA VAL A 134 5.09 -5.94 -10.22
C VAL A 134 6.16 -4.90 -10.49
N ARG A 135 7.37 -5.31 -10.89
CA ARG A 135 8.48 -4.41 -11.22
C ARG A 135 8.10 -3.40 -12.32
N SER A 136 7.47 -3.89 -13.38
CA SER A 136 6.99 -3.04 -14.49
C SER A 136 5.92 -2.04 -14.03
N SER A 137 4.96 -2.48 -13.21
CA SER A 137 3.93 -1.61 -12.64
C SER A 137 4.51 -0.55 -11.72
N PHE A 138 5.50 -0.89 -10.88
CA PHE A 138 6.22 0.08 -10.06
C PHE A 138 6.91 1.15 -10.90
N ALA A 139 7.67 0.75 -11.92
CA ALA A 139 8.36 1.69 -12.80
C ALA A 139 7.37 2.62 -13.53
N ALA A 140 6.22 2.10 -13.95
CA ALA A 140 5.15 2.90 -14.56
C ALA A 140 4.55 3.90 -13.56
N LEU A 141 4.22 3.47 -12.34
CA LEU A 141 3.67 4.34 -11.29
C LEU A 141 4.64 5.45 -10.87
N LEU A 142 5.94 5.12 -10.71
CA LEU A 142 6.98 6.11 -10.44
C LEU A 142 7.12 7.11 -11.60
N SER A 143 7.04 6.64 -12.84
CA SER A 143 7.03 7.51 -14.01
C SER A 143 5.81 8.44 -14.00
N CYS A 144 4.65 7.96 -13.57
CA CYS A 144 3.46 8.80 -13.40
C CYS A 144 3.65 9.89 -12.34
N LEU A 145 4.45 9.69 -11.29
CA LEU A 145 4.74 10.75 -10.31
C LEU A 145 5.47 11.96 -10.94
N SER A 146 6.19 11.78 -12.05
CA SER A 146 6.81 12.90 -12.76
C SER A 146 5.77 13.84 -13.38
N THR A 147 4.57 13.35 -13.68
CA THR A 147 3.47 14.16 -14.25
C THR A 147 2.87 15.15 -13.25
N LEU A 148 3.13 14.95 -11.95
CA LEU A 148 2.78 15.87 -10.86
C LEU A 148 3.46 17.24 -10.97
N GLN A 149 4.51 17.33 -11.79
CA GLN A 149 5.24 18.56 -12.00
C GLN A 149 4.54 19.53 -12.97
N SER A 150 3.41 19.13 -13.58
CA SER A 150 2.64 19.98 -14.49
C SER A 150 1.68 20.92 -13.73
N THR A 151 1.66 22.20 -14.14
CA THR A 151 1.16 23.33 -13.33
C THR A 151 -0.36 23.49 -13.23
N ASP A 152 -1.13 22.75 -14.03
CA ASP A 152 -2.60 22.88 -14.12
C ASP A 152 -3.32 21.79 -13.33
N ILE A 153 -3.22 21.92 -12.01
CA ILE A 153 -3.95 21.11 -11.05
C ILE A 153 -5.45 21.48 -11.12
N ASN A 154 -6.28 20.58 -11.63
CA ASN A 154 -7.74 20.61 -11.50
C ASN A 154 -8.21 19.44 -10.61
N LYS A 155 -9.48 19.45 -10.16
CA LYS A 155 -10.01 18.41 -9.25
C LYS A 155 -9.90 16.98 -9.81
N ASP A 156 -10.09 16.81 -11.12
CA ASP A 156 -9.98 15.51 -11.78
C ASP A 156 -8.53 15.02 -11.83
N HIS A 157 -7.58 15.94 -11.96
CA HIS A 157 -6.15 15.67 -11.89
C HIS A 157 -5.78 15.18 -10.47
N ASP A 158 -6.23 15.87 -9.42
CA ASP A 158 -5.99 15.45 -8.03
C ASP A 158 -6.52 14.05 -7.72
N GLN A 159 -7.70 13.70 -8.23
CA GLN A 159 -8.26 12.36 -8.04
C GLN A 159 -7.42 11.28 -8.75
N ARG A 160 -6.96 11.54 -9.97
CA ARG A 160 -6.08 10.61 -10.70
C ARG A 160 -4.75 10.44 -10.00
N ILE A 161 -4.16 11.54 -9.53
CA ILE A 161 -2.94 11.53 -8.74
C ILE A 161 -3.12 10.69 -7.49
N TYR A 162 -4.22 10.94 -6.76
CA TYR A 162 -4.51 10.21 -5.54
C TYR A 162 -4.59 8.70 -5.79
N VAL A 163 -5.25 8.27 -6.87
CA VAL A 163 -5.30 6.85 -7.25
C VAL A 163 -3.90 6.29 -7.53
N ILE A 164 -3.08 7.00 -8.30
CA ILE A 164 -1.70 6.59 -8.64
C ILE A 164 -0.87 6.44 -7.36
N VAL A 165 -0.90 7.44 -6.49
CA VAL A 165 -0.12 7.47 -5.25
C VAL A 165 -0.60 6.39 -4.28
N ARG A 166 -1.91 6.18 -4.15
CA ARG A 166 -2.49 5.12 -3.31
C ARG A 166 -2.13 3.72 -3.81
N LEU A 167 -2.11 3.51 -5.13
CA LEU A 167 -1.63 2.26 -5.73
C LEU A 167 -0.14 2.04 -5.46
N LEU A 168 0.68 3.08 -5.62
CA LEU A 168 2.11 3.02 -5.33
C LEU A 168 2.39 2.74 -3.84
N GLU A 169 1.63 3.36 -2.93
CA GLU A 169 1.71 3.11 -1.50
C GLU A 169 1.40 1.65 -1.18
N ALA A 170 0.27 1.16 -1.69
CA ALA A 170 -0.18 -0.21 -1.47
C ALA A 170 0.82 -1.24 -1.99
N LEU A 171 1.34 -1.03 -3.20
CA LEU A 171 2.36 -1.91 -3.76
C LEU A 171 3.68 -1.81 -2.99
N THR A 172 4.13 -0.60 -2.61
CA THR A 172 5.35 -0.40 -1.80
C THR A 172 5.26 -1.20 -0.51
N SER A 173 4.16 -1.04 0.24
CA SER A 173 3.92 -1.76 1.50
C SER A 173 3.88 -3.27 1.31
N ALA A 174 3.14 -3.74 0.30
CA ALA A 174 2.93 -5.17 0.03
C ALA A 174 4.19 -5.88 -0.49
N CYS A 175 5.05 -5.18 -1.24
CA CYS A 175 6.22 -5.77 -1.89
C CYS A 175 7.53 -5.32 -1.26
N ILE A 176 7.52 -4.69 -0.08
CA ILE A 176 8.72 -4.05 0.48
C ILE A 176 9.91 -5.02 0.64
N ASP A 177 9.68 -6.32 0.83
CA ASP A 177 10.79 -7.28 0.99
C ASP A 177 11.34 -7.83 -0.36
N THR A 178 10.71 -7.49 -1.49
CA THR A 178 10.89 -8.21 -2.76
C THR A 178 10.96 -7.31 -4.00
N ALA A 179 10.36 -6.13 -3.97
CA ALA A 179 10.34 -5.19 -5.08
C ALA A 179 11.56 -4.25 -5.06
N PRO A 180 11.95 -3.69 -6.21
CA PRO A 180 13.03 -2.71 -6.26
C PRO A 180 12.64 -1.41 -5.55
N HIS A 181 13.50 -0.97 -4.62
CA HIS A 181 13.38 0.34 -3.94
C HIS A 181 14.11 1.47 -4.67
N GLU A 182 14.89 1.13 -5.69
CA GLU A 182 15.74 2.07 -6.40
C GLU A 182 14.93 3.21 -7.01
N GLY A 183 15.37 4.44 -6.76
CA GLY A 183 14.75 5.65 -7.32
C GLY A 183 13.43 6.08 -6.67
N ILE A 184 12.84 5.31 -5.75
CA ILE A 184 11.60 5.71 -5.06
C ILE A 184 11.83 6.99 -4.28
N ILE A 185 12.82 7.01 -3.37
CA ILE A 185 13.12 8.18 -2.53
C ILE A 185 13.39 9.41 -3.39
N ASP A 186 14.24 9.29 -4.42
CA ASP A 186 14.52 10.40 -5.33
C ASP A 186 13.28 10.90 -6.07
N ALA A 187 12.39 10.01 -6.51
CA ALA A 187 11.13 10.40 -7.14
C ALA A 187 10.22 11.17 -6.18
N LEU A 188 10.11 10.71 -4.91
CA LEU A 188 9.34 11.40 -3.87
C LEU A 188 9.88 12.82 -3.64
N PHE A 189 11.19 12.98 -3.44
CA PHE A 189 11.80 14.30 -3.22
C PHE A 189 11.67 15.24 -4.43
N ARG A 190 11.57 14.70 -5.65
CA ARG A 190 11.35 15.50 -6.87
C ARG A 190 9.89 15.91 -7.06
N CYS A 191 8.92 15.09 -6.65
CA CYS A 191 7.50 15.36 -6.88
C CYS A 191 6.83 16.11 -5.72
N TYR A 192 7.23 15.85 -4.48
CA TYR A 192 6.61 16.43 -3.28
C TYR A 192 6.54 17.96 -3.29
N PRO A 193 7.59 18.70 -3.71
CA PRO A 193 7.57 20.17 -3.71
C PRO A 193 6.51 20.80 -4.65
N ALA A 194 5.99 20.03 -5.62
CA ALA A 194 4.92 20.47 -6.51
C ALA A 194 3.54 20.43 -5.84
N LEU A 195 3.38 19.68 -4.75
CA LEU A 195 2.15 19.52 -3.98
C LEU A 195 1.98 20.67 -2.97
N ARG A 196 1.76 21.89 -3.48
CA ARG A 196 1.54 23.08 -2.65
C ARG A 196 0.06 23.36 -2.45
N ARG A 197 -0.31 23.84 -1.26
CA ARG A 197 -1.68 24.30 -1.02
C ARG A 197 -1.96 25.52 -1.90
N LYS A 198 -2.85 25.36 -2.88
CA LYS A 198 -3.64 26.45 -3.47
C LYS A 198 -4.87 26.73 -2.57
N ASP A 199 -5.45 27.93 -2.65
CA ASP A 199 -6.54 28.38 -1.75
C ASP A 199 -7.77 27.45 -1.68
N ASP A 200 -7.92 26.51 -2.64
CA ASP A 200 -8.97 25.48 -2.71
C ASP A 200 -8.47 24.03 -2.50
N SER A 201 -7.30 23.82 -1.89
CA SER A 201 -6.73 22.48 -1.71
C SER A 201 -7.55 21.66 -0.72
N GLY A 202 -8.43 20.82 -1.27
CA GLY A 202 -9.34 19.98 -0.50
C GLY A 202 -8.67 18.79 0.21
N PRO A 203 -9.47 17.90 0.83
CA PRO A 203 -9.00 16.72 1.57
C PRO A 203 -8.11 15.78 0.74
N THR A 204 -8.26 15.77 -0.60
CA THR A 204 -7.46 14.94 -1.51
C THR A 204 -5.97 15.24 -1.45
N LEU A 205 -5.56 16.52 -1.35
CA LEU A 205 -4.14 16.88 -1.28
C LEU A 205 -3.48 16.32 -0.01
N TYR A 206 -4.20 16.36 1.11
CA TYR A 206 -3.73 15.77 2.37
C TYR A 206 -3.54 14.25 2.23
N LEU A 207 -4.51 13.55 1.63
CA LEU A 207 -4.41 12.11 1.41
C LEU A 207 -3.25 11.74 0.48
N ILE A 208 -2.99 12.54 -0.56
CA ILE A 208 -1.81 12.37 -1.45
C ILE A 208 -0.52 12.52 -0.65
N LYS A 209 -0.38 13.63 0.10
CA LYS A 209 0.82 13.88 0.92
C LYS A 209 1.07 12.77 1.93
N ARG A 210 0.03 12.36 2.66
CA ARG A 210 0.09 11.26 3.64
C ARG A 210 0.58 9.97 3.01
N ALA A 211 0.03 9.60 1.85
CA ALA A 211 0.44 8.40 1.14
C ALA A 211 1.91 8.46 0.65
N LEU A 212 2.38 9.61 0.16
CA LEU A 212 3.81 9.80 -0.20
C LEU A 212 4.73 9.70 1.03
N VAL A 213 4.31 10.24 2.17
CA VAL A 213 5.02 10.12 3.45
C VAL A 213 5.08 8.65 3.89
N ASN A 214 3.99 7.91 3.78
CA ASN A 214 3.95 6.48 4.10
C ASN A 214 4.89 5.67 3.19
N ILE A 215 4.92 5.96 1.89
CA ILE A 215 5.88 5.33 0.95
C ILE A 215 7.31 5.57 1.43
N LEU A 216 7.67 6.82 1.76
CA LEU A 216 9.00 7.13 2.31
C LEU A 216 9.27 6.30 3.57
N ASN A 217 8.31 6.27 4.49
CA ASN A 217 8.46 5.55 5.75
C ASN A 217 8.71 4.05 5.53
N TYR A 218 7.92 3.38 4.67
CA TYR A 218 8.12 1.96 4.37
C TYR A 218 9.51 1.68 3.79
N VAL A 219 9.97 2.52 2.87
CA VAL A 219 11.28 2.36 2.24
C VAL A 219 12.40 2.62 3.25
N VAL A 220 12.28 3.64 4.10
CA VAL A 220 13.28 3.93 5.13
C VAL A 220 13.32 2.85 6.21
N ASP A 221 12.16 2.36 6.64
CA ASP A 221 12.06 1.24 7.58
C ASP A 221 12.82 0.04 7.02
N CYS A 222 12.54 -0.36 5.78
CA CYS A 222 13.16 -1.54 5.17
C CYS A 222 14.66 -1.36 4.88
N LEU A 223 15.09 -0.21 4.35
CA LEU A 223 16.47 -0.01 3.92
C LEU A 223 17.40 0.36 5.07
N TYR A 224 16.87 0.99 6.13
CA TYR A 224 17.70 1.55 7.20
C TYR A 224 17.25 1.09 8.58
N PHE A 225 16.02 1.34 9.01
CA PHE A 225 15.66 1.08 10.41
C PHE A 225 15.67 -0.41 10.77
N ASP A 226 15.15 -1.28 9.92
CA ASP A 226 15.16 -2.73 10.14
C ASP A 226 16.58 -3.30 10.14
N PRO A 227 17.47 -3.01 9.15
CA PRO A 227 18.87 -3.42 9.24
C PRO A 227 19.59 -2.88 10.48
N ILE A 228 19.33 -1.63 10.90
CA ILE A 228 19.92 -1.05 12.10
C ILE A 228 19.45 -1.81 13.36
N ARG A 229 18.15 -2.08 13.47
CA ARG A 229 17.54 -2.81 14.59
C ARG A 229 18.04 -4.26 14.65
N TYR A 230 17.95 -5.00 13.54
CA TYR A 230 18.15 -6.44 13.54
C TYR A 230 19.60 -6.87 13.28
N ALA A 231 20.32 -6.19 12.37
CA ALA A 231 21.68 -6.55 11.97
C ALA A 231 22.76 -5.76 12.70
N LYS A 232 22.42 -4.61 13.32
CA LYS A 232 23.38 -3.71 14.01
C LYS A 232 24.54 -3.26 13.13
N ASP A 233 24.28 -3.07 11.83
CA ASP A 233 25.32 -2.72 10.86
C ASP A 233 25.64 -1.23 10.94
N SER A 234 26.85 -0.90 11.44
CA SER A 234 27.31 0.48 11.55
C SER A 234 27.45 1.19 10.20
N ASN A 235 27.69 0.44 9.11
CA ASN A 235 27.80 1.05 7.78
C ASN A 235 26.44 1.57 7.30
N VAL A 236 25.35 0.89 7.66
CA VAL A 236 23.98 1.33 7.35
C VAL A 236 23.65 2.60 8.11
N ILE A 237 24.15 2.75 9.33
CA ILE A 237 23.98 3.96 10.14
C ILE A 237 24.65 5.14 9.44
N ASP A 238 25.94 5.01 9.09
CA ASP A 238 26.69 6.08 8.42
C ASP A 238 26.09 6.46 7.05
N GLU A 239 25.55 5.48 6.31
CA GLU A 239 24.80 5.72 5.07
C GLU A 239 23.53 6.51 5.35
N PHE A 240 22.72 6.05 6.31
CA PHE A 240 21.46 6.69 6.65
C PHE A 240 21.66 8.13 7.14
N SER A 241 22.64 8.40 8.00
CA SER A 241 22.94 9.76 8.48
C SER A 241 23.24 10.69 7.30
N ARG A 242 24.06 10.22 6.35
CA ARG A 242 24.44 11.00 5.17
C ARG A 242 23.24 11.28 4.26
N GLN A 243 22.38 10.29 4.07
CA GLN A 243 21.17 10.44 3.27
C GLN A 243 20.18 11.40 3.94
N LEU A 244 19.94 11.25 5.25
CA LEU A 244 19.05 12.12 6.03
C LEU A 244 19.50 13.58 5.98
N LEU A 245 20.79 13.86 6.18
CA LEU A 245 21.36 15.19 6.03
C LEU A 245 21.15 15.74 4.61
N GLY A 246 21.45 14.93 3.58
CA GLY A 246 21.20 15.33 2.19
C GLY A 246 19.73 15.61 1.89
N TRP A 247 18.79 14.91 2.53
CA TRP A 247 17.36 15.14 2.40
C TRP A 247 16.90 16.43 3.11
N ILE A 248 17.46 16.72 4.28
CA ILE A 248 17.24 17.97 5.02
C ILE A 248 17.73 19.16 4.19
N GLU A 249 18.95 19.08 3.63
CA GLU A 249 19.51 20.13 2.77
C GLU A 249 18.66 20.36 1.52
N LYS A 250 18.24 19.28 0.82
CA LYS A 250 17.34 19.37 -0.34
C LYS A 250 15.97 19.98 0.01
N SER A 251 15.55 19.89 1.27
CA SER A 251 14.26 20.41 1.74
C SER A 251 14.23 21.93 1.93
N ASN A 252 15.37 22.63 1.82
CA ASN A 252 15.49 24.11 1.87
C ASN A 252 14.81 24.77 3.09
N LEU A 253 14.87 24.12 4.26
CA LEU A 253 14.21 24.53 5.50
C LEU A 253 14.57 25.96 5.96
N ASP A 254 15.76 26.44 5.59
CA ASP A 254 16.34 27.69 6.11
C ASP A 254 15.81 28.97 5.45
N THR A 255 15.04 28.88 4.36
CA THR A 255 14.90 30.01 3.44
C THR A 255 13.52 30.66 3.34
N THR A 256 12.45 30.12 3.93
CA THR A 256 11.11 30.75 3.80
C THR A 256 10.13 30.39 4.92
N TYR A 257 9.38 31.40 5.42
CA TYR A 257 8.17 31.23 6.26
C TYR A 257 7.15 30.22 5.69
N ARG A 258 7.20 29.97 4.38
CA ARG A 258 6.35 29.00 3.67
C ARG A 258 6.64 27.54 4.01
N ALA A 259 7.83 27.19 4.49
CA ALA A 259 8.17 25.82 4.89
C ALA A 259 7.31 25.30 6.06
N PHE A 260 6.70 26.20 6.85
CA PHE A 260 5.81 25.84 7.96
C PHE A 260 4.32 25.83 7.56
N ILE A 261 3.98 26.28 6.34
CA ILE A 261 2.62 26.28 5.79
C ILE A 261 2.44 25.08 4.84
N ASP A 262 3.44 24.85 3.98
CA ASP A 262 3.59 23.68 3.14
C ASP A 262 4.91 22.99 3.50
N GLY A 263 4.83 22.09 4.49
CA GLY A 263 5.97 21.29 4.95
C GLY A 263 6.67 20.57 3.80
N PRO A 264 8.01 20.55 3.75
CA PRO A 264 8.72 19.61 2.89
C PRO A 264 8.54 18.19 3.40
N LEU A 265 8.81 17.20 2.53
CA LEU A 265 8.60 15.77 2.79
C LEU A 265 9.20 15.32 4.13
N VAL A 266 10.40 15.78 4.49
CA VAL A 266 11.07 15.39 5.75
C VAL A 266 10.33 15.89 6.98
N MET A 267 9.75 17.09 6.93
CA MET A 267 8.95 17.63 8.03
C MET A 267 7.63 16.87 8.18
N ASP A 268 6.92 16.66 7.06
CA ASP A 268 5.66 15.94 7.10
C ASP A 268 5.87 14.46 7.51
N TRP A 269 7.02 13.86 7.15
CA TRP A 269 7.43 12.55 7.63
C TRP A 269 7.69 12.53 9.15
N GLN A 270 8.37 13.54 9.69
CA GLN A 270 8.50 13.67 11.15
C GLN A 270 7.14 13.83 11.85
N VAL A 271 6.23 14.62 11.29
CA VAL A 271 4.91 14.88 11.90
C VAL A 271 4.03 13.64 11.89
N GLU A 272 3.92 12.96 10.75
CA GLU A 272 3.02 11.81 10.58
C GLU A 272 3.61 10.52 11.19
N CYS A 273 4.92 10.31 11.10
CA CYS A 273 5.55 9.04 11.52
C CYS A 273 6.37 9.14 12.81
N SER A 274 6.50 10.33 13.42
CA SER A 274 7.24 10.52 14.68
C SER A 274 8.67 9.97 14.66
N VAL A 275 9.38 10.19 13.55
CA VAL A 275 10.70 9.59 13.27
C VAL A 275 11.71 9.82 14.38
N SER A 276 11.72 10.99 15.01
CA SER A 276 12.55 11.29 16.17
C SER A 276 12.40 10.30 17.33
N ASN A 277 11.19 9.77 17.56
CA ASN A 277 10.95 8.78 18.61
C ASN A 277 11.59 7.44 18.21
N THR A 278 11.40 7.02 16.97
CA THR A 278 12.04 5.83 16.41
C THR A 278 13.56 5.90 16.51
N LEU A 279 14.16 7.03 16.11
CA LEU A 279 15.60 7.27 16.23
C LEU A 279 16.06 7.33 17.70
N GLY A 280 15.25 7.91 18.58
CA GLY A 280 15.51 7.95 20.01
C GLY A 280 15.51 6.57 20.66
N ASP A 281 14.60 5.69 20.26
CA ASP A 281 14.53 4.31 20.72
C ASP A 281 15.73 3.50 20.21
N ILE A 282 16.07 3.63 18.93
CA ILE A 282 17.31 3.06 18.37
C ILE A 282 18.54 3.58 19.16
N ASN A 283 18.60 4.88 19.46
CA ASN A 283 19.73 5.43 20.20
C ASN A 283 19.82 4.90 21.65
N ARG A 284 18.67 4.73 22.30
CA ARG A 284 18.61 4.20 23.66
C ARG A 284 19.03 2.73 23.70
N GLU A 285 18.51 1.92 22.79
CA GLU A 285 18.73 0.48 22.77
C GLU A 285 20.14 0.10 22.33
N TYR A 286 20.75 0.85 21.40
CA TYR A 286 22.01 0.45 20.76
C TYR A 286 23.21 1.29 21.19
N PHE A 287 23.00 2.54 21.61
CA PHE A 287 24.06 3.45 22.01
C PHE A 287 23.98 3.87 23.48
N ASN A 288 23.23 3.14 24.31
CA ASN A 288 23.01 3.40 25.74
C ASN A 288 22.52 4.83 26.02
N GLY A 289 21.83 5.46 25.06
CA GLY A 289 21.35 6.83 25.20
C GLY A 289 22.45 7.90 25.28
N TYR A 290 23.70 7.59 24.89
CA TYR A 290 24.73 8.61 24.80
C TYR A 290 24.37 9.60 23.69
N PRO A 291 24.34 10.91 23.98
CA PRO A 291 23.93 11.93 23.01
C PRO A 291 25.00 12.23 21.93
N PHE A 292 26.13 11.52 21.91
CA PHE A 292 27.32 11.85 21.11
C PHE A 292 27.76 10.79 20.08
N SER A 293 26.99 9.71 19.88
CA SER A 293 27.11 8.96 18.63
C SER A 293 26.46 9.81 17.54
N TYR A 294 27.27 10.40 16.66
CA TYR A 294 26.91 11.21 15.47
C TYR A 294 25.97 10.52 14.46
N ALA A 295 25.24 9.48 14.86
CA ALA A 295 24.43 8.63 13.99
C ALA A 295 23.20 9.33 13.40
N PHE A 296 22.70 10.42 13.99
CA PHE A 296 21.44 11.04 13.52
C PHE A 296 21.35 12.57 13.71
N MET A 297 22.49 13.29 13.75
CA MET A 297 22.49 14.76 13.64
C MET A 297 22.41 15.19 12.18
#